data_AF-A0A3B1D571-F1
#
_entry.id   AF-A0A3B1D571-F1
#
_cell.length_a   1.000
_cell.length_b   1.000
_cell.length_c   1.000
_cell.angle_alpha   90.00
_cell.angle_beta   90.00
_cell.angle_gamma   90.00
#
_symmetry.space_group_name_H-M   'P 1'
#
loop_
_entity.id
_entity.type
_entity.pdbx_description
1 polymer ?
#
loop_
_entity_poly.entity_id
_entity_poly.type
_entity_poly.pdbx_seq_one_letter_code
_entity_poly.pdbx_strand_id
1 'polypeptide(L)'
;MVKNSSIQFKVGLIIAFAALALTITWGKSHQSLNQVEDNWDGFVDIVYKKQRPLSEIRSAIGYGGLVQQVKNAIMRGRDKFFVRTEDRASKAFKKVEAYRSIKPLSITEDKALGKIREMITVYRDAGRLAKKLWSEGKTVAEIDGSVKISDKPYLVAMETLAGELAKSTKERTGKINVILSSNKTFLVYFSLGFILVYTIVVFVFANKTLLNPLYNIIRSLSDGASQIMSASGQISLSSQTLAEGSTEQASSLEETSAALDQMATMTKAERLQCRRVRSGV
;
A
#
# COMPACT_ATOMS: atom_id res chain seq x y z
N MET A 1 10.26 19.87 28.63
CA MET A 1 9.01 20.49 29.10
C MET A 1 7.78 19.63 28.79
N VAL A 2 7.76 18.36 29.22
CA VAL A 2 6.53 17.54 29.30
C VAL A 2 6.65 16.68 30.57
N LYS A 3 6.44 17.33 31.72
CA LYS A 3 6.44 16.66 33.01
C LYS A 3 5.04 16.05 33.21
N ASN A 4 4.97 14.73 33.07
CA ASN A 4 3.82 13.90 33.44
C ASN A 4 2.53 14.05 32.61
N SER A 5 2.59 13.84 31.29
CA SER A 5 1.37 13.57 30.52
C SER A 5 0.77 12.21 30.90
N SER A 6 -0.56 12.15 31.00
CA SER A 6 -1.29 10.92 31.36
C SER A 6 -1.00 9.80 30.34
N ILE A 7 -1.07 8.54 30.79
CA ILE A 7 -0.87 7.36 29.93
C ILE A 7 -1.78 7.44 28.69
N GLN A 8 -3.04 7.85 28.88
CA GLN A 8 -4.01 8.03 27.81
C GLN A 8 -3.56 9.04 26.76
N PHE A 9 -2.98 10.18 27.17
CA PHE A 9 -2.46 11.17 26.23
C PHE A 9 -1.32 10.61 25.38
N LYS A 10 -0.39 9.88 25.99
CA LYS A 10 0.75 9.27 25.27
C LYS A 10 0.30 8.17 24.30
N VAL A 11 -0.66 7.34 24.69
CA VAL A 11 -1.26 6.33 23.79
C VAL A 11 -1.96 7.03 22.62
N GLY A 12 -2.70 8.11 22.90
CA GLY A 12 -3.32 8.94 21.86
C GLY A 12 -2.32 9.46 20.83
N LEU A 13 -1.11 9.89 21.26
CA LEU A 13 -0.05 10.32 20.34
C LEU A 13 0.48 9.18 19.46
N ILE A 14 0.62 7.96 19.99
CA ILE A 14 1.06 6.80 19.21
C ILE A 14 0.02 6.44 18.14
N ILE A 15 -1.27 6.46 18.49
CA ILE A 15 -2.37 6.21 17.56
C ILE A 15 -2.43 7.33 16.50
N ALA A 16 -2.30 8.59 16.91
CA ALA A 16 -2.29 9.73 15.99
C ALA A 16 -1.11 9.64 15.00
N PHE A 17 0.07 9.20 15.45
CA PHE A 17 1.22 8.96 14.58
C PHE A 17 0.96 7.83 13.55
N ALA A 18 0.30 6.74 13.96
CA ALA A 18 -0.10 5.69 13.04
C ALA A 18 -1.16 6.16 12.03
N ALA A 19 -2.16 6.92 12.49
CA ALA A 19 -3.16 7.52 11.61
C ALA A 19 -2.51 8.47 10.59
N LEU A 20 -1.53 9.29 11.01
CA LEU A 20 -0.79 10.17 10.12
C LEU A 20 -0.07 9.38 9.01
N ALA A 21 0.61 8.28 9.37
CA ALA A 21 1.27 7.41 8.39
C ALA A 21 0.28 6.81 7.37
N LEU A 22 -0.92 6.42 7.81
CA LEU A 22 -1.99 5.97 6.91
C LEU A 22 -2.47 7.07 5.98
N THR A 23 -2.64 8.30 6.47
CA THR A 23 -3.06 9.42 5.61
C THR A 23 -2.01 9.78 4.55
N ILE A 24 -0.72 9.70 4.89
CA ILE A 24 0.38 9.94 3.94
C ILE A 24 0.39 8.87 2.84
N THR A 25 0.30 7.60 3.21
CA THR A 25 0.28 6.48 2.24
C THR A 25 -0.97 6.51 1.37
N TRP A 26 -2.13 6.82 1.95
CA TRP A 26 -3.38 7.02 1.22
C TRP A 26 -3.29 8.18 0.23
N GLY A 27 -2.83 9.36 0.67
CA GLY A 27 -2.70 10.53 -0.20
C GLY A 27 -1.74 10.28 -1.36
N LYS A 28 -0.60 9.61 -1.11
CA LYS A 28 0.33 9.29 -2.20
C LYS A 28 -0.23 8.25 -3.17
N SER A 29 -0.93 7.24 -2.65
CA SER A 29 -1.59 6.23 -3.47
C SER A 29 -2.70 6.84 -4.32
N HIS A 30 -3.51 7.72 -3.75
CA HIS A 30 -4.56 8.44 -4.46
C HIS A 30 -3.99 9.30 -5.60
N GLN A 31 -2.93 10.07 -5.33
CA GLN A 31 -2.24 10.83 -6.37
C GLN A 31 -1.71 9.92 -7.50
N SER A 32 -1.13 8.77 -7.15
CA SER A 32 -0.65 7.79 -8.14
C SER A 32 -1.79 7.21 -8.97
N LEU A 33 -2.94 6.95 -8.36
CA LEU A 33 -4.13 6.42 -9.05
C LEU A 33 -4.68 7.45 -10.03
N ASN A 34 -4.82 8.71 -9.62
CA ASN A 34 -5.29 9.78 -10.51
C ASN A 34 -4.33 9.96 -11.70
N GLN A 35 -3.01 9.89 -11.48
CA GLN A 35 -2.05 9.93 -12.59
C GLN A 35 -2.16 8.72 -13.52
N VAL A 36 -2.43 7.52 -13.00
CA VAL A 36 -2.65 6.34 -13.83
C VAL A 36 -3.92 6.51 -14.65
N GLU A 37 -5.01 7.01 -14.05
CA GLU A 37 -6.27 7.32 -14.72
C GLU A 37 -6.07 8.33 -15.86
N ASP A 38 -5.44 9.49 -15.60
CA ASP A 38 -5.14 10.50 -16.61
C ASP A 38 -4.32 9.94 -17.79
N ASN A 39 -3.30 9.12 -17.47
CA ASN A 39 -2.46 8.50 -18.51
C ASN A 39 -3.19 7.38 -19.26
N TRP A 40 -4.09 6.65 -18.58
CA TRP A 40 -4.91 5.60 -19.16
C TRP A 40 -5.95 6.18 -20.12
N ASP A 41 -6.65 7.24 -19.72
CA ASP A 41 -7.59 7.94 -20.58
C ASP A 41 -6.89 8.47 -21.83
N GLY A 42 -5.73 9.11 -21.66
CA GLY A 42 -4.91 9.54 -22.79
C GLY A 42 -4.40 8.39 -23.67
N PHE A 43 -4.19 7.19 -23.11
CA PHE A 43 -3.85 5.99 -23.88
C PHE A 43 -5.04 5.50 -24.70
N VAL A 44 -6.22 5.38 -24.10
CA VAL A 44 -7.45 4.96 -24.78
C VAL A 44 -7.80 5.94 -25.90
N ASP A 45 -7.75 7.24 -25.62
CA ASP A 45 -8.16 8.26 -26.58
C ASP A 45 -7.25 8.40 -27.80
N ILE A 46 -6.00 7.95 -27.70
CA ILE A 46 -5.02 8.10 -28.77
C ILE A 46 -4.70 6.75 -29.39
N VAL A 47 -4.20 5.80 -28.60
CA VAL A 47 -3.70 4.53 -29.11
C VAL A 47 -4.86 3.67 -29.60
N TYR A 48 -5.88 3.47 -28.76
CA TYR A 48 -7.01 2.61 -29.10
C TYR A 48 -7.84 3.20 -30.25
N LYS A 49 -8.13 4.52 -30.20
CA LYS A 49 -8.86 5.20 -31.28
C LYS A 49 -8.11 5.21 -32.61
N LYS A 50 -6.76 5.29 -32.64
CA LYS A 50 -5.96 5.24 -33.89
C LYS A 50 -5.73 3.82 -34.43
N GLN A 51 -5.68 2.81 -33.56
CA GLN A 51 -5.43 1.43 -33.95
C GLN A 51 -6.52 0.88 -34.88
N ARG A 52 -7.79 1.20 -34.60
CA ARG A 52 -8.92 0.74 -35.40
C ARG A 52 -8.89 1.29 -36.83
N PRO A 53 -8.83 2.63 -37.08
CA PRO A 53 -8.69 3.18 -38.43
C PRO A 53 -7.45 2.69 -39.16
N LEU A 54 -6.32 2.47 -38.48
CA LEU A 54 -5.12 1.90 -39.11
C LEU A 54 -5.39 0.50 -39.68
N SER A 55 -6.06 -0.36 -38.91
CA SER A 55 -6.49 -1.69 -39.37
C SER A 55 -7.51 -1.59 -40.52
N GLU A 56 -8.47 -0.66 -40.41
CA GLU A 56 -9.48 -0.43 -41.45
C GLU A 56 -8.87 0.08 -42.77
N ILE A 57 -7.86 0.96 -42.72
CA ILE A 57 -7.08 1.40 -43.90
C ILE A 57 -6.41 0.19 -44.55
N ARG A 58 -5.72 -0.64 -43.73
CA ARG A 58 -5.03 -1.84 -44.21
C ARG A 58 -5.98 -2.79 -44.94
N SER A 59 -7.16 -3.02 -44.36
CA SER A 59 -8.20 -3.88 -44.92
C SER A 59 -8.85 -3.27 -46.18
N ALA A 60 -9.13 -1.97 -46.17
CA ALA A 60 -9.77 -1.29 -47.29
C ALA A 60 -8.90 -1.28 -48.56
N ILE A 61 -7.58 -1.20 -48.41
CA ILE A 61 -6.63 -1.14 -49.52
C ILE A 61 -6.15 -2.55 -49.92
N GLY A 62 -5.87 -3.42 -48.94
CA GLY A 62 -5.23 -4.73 -49.14
C GLY A 62 -6.07 -5.80 -49.86
N TYR A 63 -5.77 -7.07 -49.57
CA TYR A 63 -6.41 -8.22 -50.23
C TYR A 63 -7.94 -8.23 -50.00
N GLY A 64 -8.72 -8.35 -51.08
CA GLY A 64 -10.18 -8.19 -51.05
C GLY A 64 -10.68 -6.74 -51.08
N GLY A 65 -9.78 -5.77 -50.88
CA GLY A 65 -10.03 -4.33 -50.93
C GLY A 65 -9.79 -3.71 -52.31
N LEU A 66 -9.30 -2.47 -52.33
CA LEU A 66 -9.05 -1.68 -53.53
C LEU A 66 -8.11 -2.39 -54.52
N VAL A 67 -6.98 -2.91 -54.04
CA VAL A 67 -5.98 -3.61 -54.87
C VAL A 67 -6.63 -4.74 -55.67
N GLN A 68 -7.50 -5.53 -55.01
CA GLN A 68 -8.17 -6.65 -55.67
C GLN A 68 -9.18 -6.19 -56.72
N GLN A 69 -9.93 -5.11 -56.48
CA GLN A 69 -10.88 -4.62 -57.46
C GLN A 69 -10.18 -4.02 -58.69
N VAL A 70 -9.05 -3.35 -58.52
CA VAL A 70 -8.22 -2.86 -59.63
C VAL A 70 -7.69 -4.02 -60.46
N LYS A 71 -7.14 -5.05 -59.82
CA LYS A 71 -6.70 -6.28 -60.53
C LYS A 71 -7.85 -6.93 -61.30
N ASN A 72 -9.04 -7.01 -60.70
CA ASN A 72 -10.23 -7.54 -61.37
C ASN A 72 -10.67 -6.68 -62.56
N ALA A 73 -10.54 -5.35 -62.46
CA ALA A 73 -10.86 -4.41 -63.52
C ALA A 73 -9.91 -4.57 -64.72
N ILE A 74 -8.60 -4.70 -64.45
CA ILE A 74 -7.57 -4.95 -65.46
C ILE A 74 -7.82 -6.28 -66.19
N MET A 75 -8.02 -7.37 -65.44
CA MET A 75 -8.13 -8.71 -66.04
C MET A 75 -9.46 -9.01 -66.73
N ARG A 76 -10.57 -8.40 -66.29
CA ARG A 76 -11.93 -8.84 -66.68
C ARG A 76 -12.75 -7.82 -67.44
N GLY A 77 -12.39 -6.54 -67.46
CA GLY A 77 -13.03 -5.53 -68.31
C GLY A 77 -14.52 -5.22 -68.07
N ARG A 78 -15.16 -5.80 -67.03
CA ARG A 78 -16.60 -5.61 -66.77
C ARG A 78 -16.87 -4.34 -65.97
N ASP A 79 -17.90 -3.59 -66.34
CA ASP A 79 -18.29 -2.32 -65.70
C ASP A 79 -18.39 -2.37 -64.18
N LYS A 80 -18.93 -3.46 -63.64
CA LYS A 80 -19.05 -3.66 -62.18
C LYS A 80 -17.72 -3.54 -61.43
N PHE A 81 -16.59 -3.88 -62.06
CA PHE A 81 -15.28 -3.80 -61.40
C PHE A 81 -14.75 -2.36 -61.40
N PHE A 82 -14.97 -1.57 -62.45
CA PHE A 82 -14.60 -0.16 -62.46
C PHE A 82 -15.40 0.63 -61.42
N VAL A 83 -16.72 0.42 -61.34
CA VAL A 83 -17.58 1.05 -60.32
C VAL A 83 -17.14 0.65 -58.91
N ARG A 84 -16.83 -0.63 -58.68
CA ARG A 84 -16.33 -1.11 -57.38
C ARG A 84 -14.96 -0.53 -57.03
N THR A 85 -14.09 -0.27 -58.00
CA THR A 85 -12.80 0.39 -57.77
C THR A 85 -13.00 1.82 -57.27
N GLU A 86 -13.88 2.60 -57.90
CA GLU A 86 -14.21 3.96 -57.44
C GLU A 86 -14.83 3.96 -56.03
N ASP A 87 -15.78 3.07 -55.76
CA ASP A 87 -16.41 2.92 -54.44
C ASP A 87 -15.38 2.53 -53.35
N ARG A 88 -14.50 1.55 -53.64
CA ARG A 88 -13.47 1.12 -52.70
C ARG A 88 -12.42 2.21 -52.47
N ALA A 89 -12.04 2.97 -53.49
CA ALA A 89 -11.13 4.10 -53.36
C ALA A 89 -11.74 5.20 -52.49
N SER A 90 -13.01 5.57 -52.73
CA SER A 90 -13.74 6.53 -51.90
C SER A 90 -13.84 6.09 -50.44
N LYS A 91 -14.15 4.81 -50.20
CA LYS A 91 -14.17 4.23 -48.84
C LYS A 91 -12.78 4.27 -48.19
N ALA A 92 -11.72 3.93 -48.91
CA ALA A 92 -10.35 4.00 -48.40
C ALA A 92 -9.95 5.43 -48.01
N PHE A 93 -10.28 6.44 -48.83
CA PHE A 93 -10.05 7.84 -48.49
C PHE A 93 -10.75 8.24 -47.19
N LYS A 94 -12.02 7.86 -47.01
CA LYS A 94 -12.76 8.13 -45.76
C LYS A 94 -12.07 7.51 -44.54
N LYS A 95 -11.47 6.33 -44.67
CA LYS A 95 -10.71 5.69 -43.56
C LYS A 95 -9.41 6.44 -43.24
N VAL A 96 -8.72 6.94 -44.26
CA VAL A 96 -7.53 7.80 -44.08
C VAL A 96 -7.90 9.09 -43.34
N GLU A 97 -8.99 9.77 -43.73
CA GLU A 97 -9.44 10.98 -43.04
C GLU A 97 -9.92 10.70 -41.62
N ALA A 98 -10.56 9.54 -41.37
CA ALA A 98 -10.94 9.13 -40.02
C ALA A 98 -9.72 9.03 -39.10
N TYR A 99 -8.62 8.42 -39.56
CA TYR A 99 -7.36 8.43 -38.81
C TYR A 99 -6.82 9.85 -38.61
N ARG A 100 -6.79 10.67 -39.67
CA ARG A 100 -6.23 12.03 -39.66
C ARG A 100 -6.96 12.98 -38.71
N SER A 101 -8.25 12.73 -38.45
CA SER A 101 -9.08 13.51 -37.53
C SER A 101 -8.72 13.32 -36.06
N ILE A 102 -8.04 12.22 -35.70
CA ILE A 102 -7.69 11.90 -34.32
C ILE A 102 -6.44 12.69 -33.91
N LYS A 103 -6.57 13.49 -32.84
CA LYS A 103 -5.49 14.33 -32.31
C LYS A 103 -4.84 13.71 -31.07
N PRO A 104 -3.55 14.00 -30.82
CA PRO A 104 -2.62 14.77 -31.66
C PRO A 104 -2.19 13.97 -32.90
N LEU A 105 -1.88 14.67 -34.01
CA LEU A 105 -1.38 14.07 -35.25
C LEU A 105 0.08 14.49 -35.44
N SER A 106 1.01 13.54 -35.49
CA SER A 106 2.43 13.84 -35.69
C SER A 106 2.73 14.17 -37.15
N ILE A 107 3.80 14.93 -37.38
CA ILE A 107 4.26 15.28 -38.75
C ILE A 107 4.56 14.01 -39.55
N THR A 108 5.13 13.00 -38.89
CA THR A 108 5.44 11.69 -39.48
C THR A 108 4.16 10.96 -39.87
N GLU A 109 3.12 10.98 -39.02
CA GLU A 109 1.81 10.41 -39.34
C GLU A 109 1.16 11.13 -40.53
N ASP A 110 1.15 12.46 -40.53
CA ASP A 110 0.51 13.23 -41.61
C ASP A 110 1.20 12.97 -42.97
N LYS A 111 2.53 12.90 -42.99
CA LYS A 111 3.31 12.52 -44.18
C LYS A 111 2.98 11.11 -44.65
N ALA A 112 2.90 10.14 -43.74
CA ALA A 112 2.58 8.75 -44.08
C ALA A 112 1.13 8.63 -44.61
N LEU A 113 0.16 9.31 -44.00
CA LEU A 113 -1.23 9.38 -44.49
C LEU A 113 -1.29 10.03 -45.88
N GLY A 114 -0.48 11.06 -46.13
CA GLY A 114 -0.31 11.66 -47.45
C GLY A 114 0.13 10.63 -48.49
N LYS A 115 1.14 9.81 -48.18
CA LYS A 115 1.61 8.73 -49.07
C LYS A 115 0.55 7.65 -49.31
N ILE A 116 -0.25 7.32 -48.30
CA ILE A 116 -1.38 6.40 -48.48
C ILE A 116 -2.44 7.03 -49.41
N ARG A 117 -2.73 8.33 -49.26
CA ARG A 117 -3.68 9.06 -50.11
C ARG A 117 -3.20 9.12 -51.57
N GLU A 118 -1.92 9.40 -51.78
CA GLU A 118 -1.28 9.32 -53.11
C GLU A 118 -1.47 7.92 -53.71
N MET A 119 -1.25 6.85 -52.93
CA MET A 119 -1.40 5.48 -53.42
C MET A 119 -2.84 5.13 -53.81
N ILE A 120 -3.83 5.52 -52.99
CA ILE A 120 -5.25 5.30 -53.32
C ILE A 120 -5.59 5.98 -54.65
N THR A 121 -5.02 7.18 -54.89
CA THR A 121 -5.20 7.93 -56.14
C THR A 121 -4.61 7.16 -57.32
N VAL A 122 -3.38 6.64 -57.20
CA VAL A 122 -2.74 5.80 -58.22
C VAL A 122 -3.59 4.58 -58.57
N TYR A 123 -4.11 3.85 -57.59
CA TYR A 123 -4.97 2.68 -57.85
C TYR A 123 -6.31 3.04 -58.51
N ARG A 124 -6.94 4.15 -58.08
CA ARG A 124 -8.18 4.63 -58.68
C ARG A 124 -7.97 5.01 -60.13
N ASP A 125 -6.92 5.79 -60.41
CA ASP A 125 -6.63 6.30 -61.74
C ASP A 125 -6.16 5.17 -62.67
N ALA A 126 -5.46 4.16 -62.15
CA ALA A 126 -5.20 2.91 -62.85
C ALA A 126 -6.49 2.17 -63.25
N GLY A 127 -7.50 2.12 -62.38
CA GLY A 127 -8.81 1.58 -62.72
C GLY A 127 -9.52 2.34 -63.85
N ARG A 128 -9.40 3.68 -63.87
CA ARG A 128 -9.93 4.52 -64.94
C ARG A 128 -9.19 4.31 -66.26
N LEU A 129 -7.86 4.23 -66.22
CA LEU A 129 -7.03 3.93 -67.37
C LEU A 129 -7.37 2.55 -67.95
N ALA A 130 -7.50 1.53 -67.08
CA ALA A 130 -7.93 0.20 -67.50
C ALA A 130 -9.30 0.23 -68.19
N LYS A 131 -10.26 1.01 -67.67
CA LYS A 131 -11.58 1.18 -68.32
C LYS A 131 -11.44 1.77 -69.73
N LYS A 132 -10.63 2.82 -69.88
CA LYS A 132 -10.36 3.45 -71.18
C LYS A 132 -9.75 2.46 -72.18
N LEU A 133 -8.69 1.76 -71.78
CA LEU A 133 -8.01 0.79 -72.65
C LEU A 133 -8.91 -0.40 -73.04
N TRP A 134 -9.77 -0.87 -72.12
CA TRP A 134 -10.80 -1.86 -72.45
C TRP A 134 -11.79 -1.35 -73.50
N SER A 135 -12.21 -0.07 -73.43
CA SER A 135 -13.09 0.52 -74.44
C SER A 135 -12.41 0.73 -75.80
N GLU A 136 -11.08 0.76 -75.83
CA GLU A 136 -10.25 0.84 -77.04
C GLU A 136 -9.93 -0.57 -77.62
N GLY A 137 -10.46 -1.64 -77.03
CA GLY A 137 -10.24 -3.02 -77.51
C GLY A 137 -8.87 -3.60 -77.18
N LYS A 138 -8.12 -3.01 -76.23
CA LYS A 138 -6.80 -3.48 -75.83
C LYS A 138 -6.84 -4.84 -75.13
N THR A 139 -5.78 -5.62 -75.33
CA THR A 139 -5.60 -6.91 -74.65
C THR A 139 -5.21 -6.72 -73.19
N VAL A 140 -5.47 -7.74 -72.36
CA VAL A 140 -5.09 -7.72 -70.93
C VAL A 140 -3.59 -7.45 -70.74
N ALA A 141 -2.73 -8.00 -71.62
CA ALA A 141 -1.28 -7.80 -71.55
C ALA A 141 -0.88 -6.34 -71.84
N GLU A 142 -1.51 -5.69 -72.82
CA GLU A 142 -1.28 -4.26 -73.11
C GLU A 142 -1.77 -3.37 -71.97
N ILE A 143 -2.90 -3.72 -71.35
CA ILE A 143 -3.46 -2.99 -70.21
C ILE A 143 -2.55 -3.11 -68.99
N ASP A 144 -2.15 -4.33 -68.63
CA ASP A 144 -1.28 -4.59 -67.48
C ASP A 144 0.09 -3.92 -67.67
N GLY A 145 0.67 -4.00 -68.88
CA GLY A 145 1.93 -3.32 -69.20
C GLY A 145 1.87 -1.78 -69.13
N SER A 146 0.68 -1.21 -69.35
CA SER A 146 0.43 0.24 -69.25
C SER A 146 0.18 0.70 -67.81
N VAL A 147 -0.28 -0.19 -66.93
CA VAL A 147 -0.66 0.11 -65.55
C VAL A 147 0.48 -0.27 -64.60
N LYS A 148 1.47 0.61 -64.46
CA LYS A 148 2.59 0.41 -63.52
C LYS A 148 2.22 0.88 -62.11
N ILE A 149 2.00 -0.06 -61.20
CA ILE A 149 1.69 0.23 -59.79
C ILE A 149 2.74 -0.44 -58.89
N SER A 150 3.30 0.32 -57.94
CA SER A 150 4.26 -0.17 -56.96
C SER A 150 3.69 -0.08 -55.55
N ASP A 151 3.58 -1.22 -54.87
CA ASP A 151 3.01 -1.29 -53.52
C ASP A 151 4.00 -0.80 -52.43
N LYS A 152 5.30 -0.64 -52.78
CA LYS A 152 6.37 -0.30 -51.84
C LYS A 152 6.11 0.98 -51.02
N PRO A 153 5.72 2.12 -51.62
CA PRO A 153 5.48 3.36 -50.87
C PRO A 153 4.35 3.22 -49.84
N TYR A 154 3.31 2.44 -50.17
CA TYR A 154 2.22 2.15 -49.24
C TYR A 154 2.67 1.28 -48.07
N LEU A 155 3.46 0.24 -48.32
CA LEU A 155 3.99 -0.62 -47.25
C LEU A 155 4.87 0.18 -46.28
N VAL A 156 5.76 1.04 -46.81
CA VAL A 156 6.60 1.93 -46.00
C VAL A 156 5.75 2.91 -45.18
N ALA A 157 4.71 3.50 -45.77
CA ALA A 157 3.82 4.41 -45.07
C ALA A 157 3.02 3.72 -43.96
N MET A 158 2.53 2.50 -44.21
CA MET A 158 1.82 1.70 -43.22
C MET A 158 2.72 1.26 -42.07
N GLU A 159 3.96 0.85 -42.37
CA GLU A 159 4.98 0.52 -41.38
C GLU A 159 5.31 1.75 -40.53
N THR A 160 5.43 2.92 -41.16
CA THR A 160 5.67 4.20 -40.46
C THR A 160 4.54 4.52 -39.46
N LEU A 161 3.27 4.39 -39.88
CA LEU A 161 2.13 4.61 -38.98
C LEU A 161 2.08 3.59 -37.83
N ALA A 162 2.31 2.31 -38.13
CA ALA A 162 2.34 1.26 -37.13
C ALA A 162 3.49 1.48 -36.12
N GLY A 163 4.66 1.92 -36.61
CA GLY A 163 5.82 2.25 -35.78
C GLY A 163 5.56 3.43 -34.85
N GLU A 164 4.93 4.50 -35.34
CA GLU A 164 4.57 5.65 -34.50
C GLU A 164 3.54 5.27 -33.43
N LEU A 165 2.54 4.46 -33.79
CA LEU A 165 1.55 3.96 -32.84
C LEU A 165 2.19 3.06 -31.78
N ALA A 166 3.10 2.16 -32.18
CA ALA A 166 3.85 1.30 -31.28
C ALA A 166 4.77 2.11 -30.35
N LYS A 167 5.41 3.16 -30.86
CA LYS A 167 6.21 4.09 -30.05
C LYS A 167 5.34 4.79 -29.01
N SER A 168 4.19 5.35 -29.41
CA SER A 168 3.26 6.01 -28.49
C SER A 168 2.72 5.03 -27.43
N THR A 169 2.43 3.80 -27.83
CA THR A 169 2.04 2.70 -26.92
C THR A 169 3.13 2.46 -25.89
N LYS A 170 4.38 2.27 -26.32
CA LYS A 170 5.52 2.00 -25.44
C LYS A 170 5.78 3.15 -24.47
N GLU A 171 5.76 4.39 -24.94
CA GLU A 171 5.96 5.58 -24.10
C GLU A 171 4.88 5.72 -23.02
N ARG A 172 3.61 5.54 -23.39
CA ARG A 172 2.48 5.68 -22.46
C ARG A 172 2.43 4.55 -21.42
N THR A 173 2.56 3.30 -21.87
CA THR A 173 2.64 2.16 -20.95
C THR A 173 3.88 2.24 -20.06
N GLY A 174 5.00 2.74 -20.59
CA GLY A 174 6.21 3.03 -19.83
C GLY A 174 5.98 4.04 -18.70
N LYS A 175 5.28 5.15 -18.99
CA LYS A 175 4.91 6.16 -17.96
C LYS A 175 4.04 5.56 -16.87
N ILE A 176 3.01 4.78 -17.22
CA ILE A 176 2.14 4.09 -16.26
C ILE A 176 2.97 3.15 -15.37
N ASN A 177 3.87 2.36 -15.96
CA ASN A 177 4.74 1.46 -15.21
C ASN A 177 5.68 2.20 -14.26
N VAL A 178 6.23 3.35 -14.66
CA VAL A 178 7.09 4.19 -13.80
C VAL A 178 6.30 4.79 -12.63
N ILE A 179 5.07 5.24 -12.86
CA ILE A 179 4.19 5.76 -11.80
C ILE A 179 3.88 4.66 -10.79
N LEU A 180 3.47 3.47 -11.28
CA LEU A 180 3.17 2.32 -10.44
C LEU A 180 4.38 1.83 -9.65
N SER A 181 5.56 1.71 -10.28
CA SER A 181 6.77 1.25 -9.62
C SER A 181 7.24 2.26 -8.57
N SER A 182 7.16 3.56 -8.88
CA SER A 182 7.50 4.63 -7.93
C SER A 182 6.59 4.61 -6.70
N ASN A 183 5.27 4.41 -6.88
CA ASN A 183 4.33 4.27 -5.78
C ASN A 183 4.60 3.00 -4.95
N LYS A 184 4.83 1.85 -5.61
CA LYS A 184 5.18 0.59 -4.94
C LYS A 184 6.46 0.72 -4.11
N THR A 185 7.52 1.28 -4.69
CA THR A 185 8.80 1.50 -4.02
C THR A 185 8.64 2.43 -2.81
N PHE A 186 7.86 3.51 -2.94
CA PHE A 186 7.53 4.39 -1.83
C PHE A 186 6.82 3.63 -0.70
N LEU A 187 5.75 2.89 -1.00
CA LEU A 187 4.98 2.14 0.01
C LEU A 187 5.85 1.12 0.76
N VAL A 188 6.72 0.38 0.06
CA VAL A 188 7.62 -0.61 0.68
C VAL A 188 8.59 0.07 1.64
N TYR A 189 9.34 1.08 1.20
CA TYR A 189 10.33 1.72 2.07
C TYR A 189 9.69 2.54 3.20
N PHE A 190 8.55 3.20 2.94
CA PHE A 190 7.82 3.93 3.97
C PHE A 190 7.28 2.99 5.04
N SER A 191 6.70 1.85 4.65
CA SER A 191 6.19 0.85 5.60
C SER A 191 7.30 0.23 6.44
N LEU A 192 8.44 -0.12 5.85
CA LEU A 192 9.60 -0.64 6.58
C LEU A 192 10.14 0.37 7.60
N GLY A 193 10.32 1.62 7.16
CA GLY A 193 10.77 2.71 8.05
C GLY A 193 9.78 2.99 9.17
N PHE A 194 8.48 3.01 8.86
CA PHE A 194 7.43 3.22 9.84
C PHE A 194 7.38 2.09 10.87
N ILE A 195 7.42 0.81 10.45
CA ILE A 195 7.42 -0.34 11.36
C ILE A 195 8.61 -0.29 12.32
N LEU A 196 9.81 0.03 11.82
CA LEU A 196 11.01 0.15 12.64
C LEU A 196 10.84 1.23 13.73
N VAL A 197 10.47 2.45 13.32
CA VAL A 197 10.31 3.57 14.26
C VAL A 197 9.17 3.30 15.24
N TYR A 198 8.04 2.79 14.76
CA TYR A 198 6.87 2.46 15.59
C TYR A 198 7.22 1.43 16.66
N THR A 199 7.95 0.38 16.30
CA THR A 199 8.40 -0.65 17.24
C THR A 199 9.31 -0.07 18.33
N ILE A 200 10.27 0.78 17.96
CA ILE A 200 11.17 1.43 18.93
C ILE A 200 10.38 2.34 19.88
N VAL A 201 9.46 3.16 19.35
CA VAL A 201 8.62 4.08 20.14
C VAL A 201 7.78 3.30 21.14
N VAL A 202 7.09 2.25 20.69
CA VAL A 202 6.26 1.39 21.56
C VAL A 202 7.12 0.68 22.61
N PHE A 203 8.28 0.15 22.24
CA PHE A 203 9.20 -0.52 23.16
C PHE A 203 9.69 0.42 24.27
N VAL A 204 10.18 1.61 23.92
CA VAL A 204 10.64 2.61 24.91
C VAL A 204 9.48 3.07 25.79
N PHE A 205 8.30 3.29 25.20
CA PHE A 205 7.09 3.67 25.93
C PHE A 205 6.68 2.61 26.96
N ALA A 206 6.59 1.34 26.55
CA ALA A 206 6.20 0.23 27.42
C ALA A 206 7.20 0.03 28.57
N ASN A 207 8.51 0.08 28.29
CA ASN A 207 9.55 -0.02 29.32
C ASN A 207 9.44 1.09 30.36
N LYS A 208 9.35 2.36 29.92
CA LYS A 208 9.35 3.50 30.84
C LYS A 208 8.03 3.68 31.59
N THR A 209 6.90 3.31 31.00
CA THR A 209 5.57 3.64 31.53
C THR A 209 4.93 2.47 32.27
N LEU A 210 5.19 1.23 31.85
CA LEU A 210 4.57 0.04 32.44
C LEU A 210 5.59 -0.77 33.23
N LEU A 211 6.71 -1.16 32.60
CA LEU A 211 7.65 -2.11 33.21
C LEU A 211 8.44 -1.51 34.39
N ASN A 212 9.02 -0.31 34.25
CA ASN A 212 9.80 0.31 35.32
C ASN A 212 8.98 0.62 36.58
N PRO A 213 7.78 1.22 36.50
CA PRO A 213 6.94 1.44 37.68
C PRO A 213 6.51 0.13 38.35
N LEU A 214 6.16 -0.90 37.57
CA LEU A 214 5.84 -2.23 38.13
C LEU A 214 7.03 -2.82 38.88
N TYR A 215 8.23 -2.74 38.32
CA TYR A 215 9.45 -3.20 38.99
C TYR A 215 9.68 -2.47 40.32
N ASN A 216 9.48 -1.15 40.34
CA ASN A 216 9.63 -0.35 41.56
C ASN A 216 8.58 -0.69 42.62
N ILE A 217 7.34 -0.96 42.23
CA ILE A 217 6.27 -1.40 43.14
C ILE A 217 6.61 -2.77 43.74
N ILE A 218 7.03 -3.74 42.90
CA ILE A 218 7.44 -5.08 43.35
C ILE A 218 8.60 -4.97 44.34
N ARG A 219 9.61 -4.15 44.04
CA ARG A 219 10.75 -3.91 44.94
C ARG A 219 10.31 -3.29 46.27
N SER A 220 9.48 -2.25 46.23
CA SER A 220 8.98 -1.59 47.44
C SER A 220 8.14 -2.53 48.31
N LEU A 221 7.36 -3.42 47.69
CA LEU A 221 6.58 -4.43 48.39
C LEU A 221 7.48 -5.49 49.04
N SER A 222 8.52 -5.93 48.34
CA SER A 222 9.52 -6.86 48.88
C SER A 222 10.26 -6.26 50.07
N ASP A 223 10.68 -5.00 49.95
CA ASP A 223 11.36 -4.27 51.03
C ASP A 223 10.44 -4.09 52.24
N GLY A 224 9.17 -3.73 52.02
CA GLY A 224 8.16 -3.64 53.07
C GLY A 224 7.87 -4.98 53.75
N ALA A 225 7.79 -6.08 53.00
CA ALA A 225 7.61 -7.42 53.54
C ALA A 225 8.79 -7.85 54.44
N SER A 226 10.02 -7.50 54.03
CA SER A 226 11.23 -7.75 54.84
C SER A 226 11.20 -6.97 56.17
N GLN A 227 10.81 -5.69 56.13
CA GLN A 227 10.66 -4.86 57.34
C GLN A 227 9.61 -5.43 58.30
N ILE A 228 8.46 -5.85 57.78
CA ILE A 228 7.40 -6.49 58.59
C ILE A 228 7.93 -7.78 59.23
N MET A 229 8.69 -8.60 58.48
CA MET A 229 9.29 -9.82 59.02
C MET A 229 10.28 -9.52 60.16
N SER A 230 11.15 -8.51 60.01
CA SER A 230 12.08 -8.09 61.06
C SER A 230 11.35 -7.55 62.29
N ALA A 231 10.35 -6.68 62.10
CA ALA A 231 9.54 -6.14 63.19
C ALA A 231 8.78 -7.24 63.95
N SER A 232 8.22 -8.21 63.22
CA SER A 232 7.55 -9.37 63.81
C SER A 232 8.53 -10.22 64.65
N GLY A 233 9.77 -10.39 64.18
CA GLY A 233 10.83 -11.06 64.94
C GLY A 233 11.17 -10.32 66.25
N GLN A 234 11.31 -8.99 66.21
CA GLN A 234 11.54 -8.18 67.42
C GLN A 234 10.38 -8.26 68.40
N ILE A 235 9.13 -8.16 67.91
CA ILE A 235 7.92 -8.29 68.75
C ILE A 235 7.87 -9.67 69.39
N SER A 236 8.21 -10.74 68.65
CA SER A 236 8.27 -12.10 69.20
C SER A 236 9.30 -12.21 70.33
N LEU A 237 10.49 -11.63 70.15
CA LEU A 237 11.53 -11.60 71.18
C LEU A 237 11.09 -10.80 72.41
N SER A 238 10.54 -9.59 72.22
CA SER A 238 10.01 -8.78 73.32
C SER A 238 8.87 -9.48 74.06
N SER A 239 8.00 -10.20 73.35
CA SER A 239 6.92 -10.99 73.95
C SER A 239 7.47 -12.15 74.79
N GLN A 240 8.54 -12.81 74.33
CA GLN A 240 9.21 -13.86 75.10
C GLN A 240 9.86 -13.30 76.37
N THR A 241 10.62 -12.21 76.27
CA THR A 241 11.23 -11.55 77.43
C THR A 241 10.17 -11.07 78.43
N LEU A 242 9.05 -10.52 77.93
CA LEU A 242 7.94 -10.10 78.77
C LEU A 242 7.28 -11.30 79.49
N ALA A 243 7.11 -12.43 78.81
CA ALA A 243 6.57 -13.64 79.41
C ALA A 243 7.51 -14.22 80.48
N GLU A 244 8.82 -14.24 80.23
CA GLU A 244 9.84 -14.65 81.20
C GLU A 244 9.82 -13.74 82.45
N GLY A 245 9.86 -12.42 82.26
CA GLY A 245 9.80 -11.46 83.38
C GLY A 245 8.48 -11.49 84.15
N SER A 246 7.36 -11.74 83.48
CA SER A 246 6.05 -11.93 84.15
C SER A 246 6.04 -13.20 85.00
N THR A 247 6.71 -14.26 84.56
CA THR A 247 6.86 -15.52 85.32
C THR A 247 7.73 -15.31 86.56
N GLU A 248 8.82 -14.56 86.43
CA GLU A 248 9.69 -14.17 87.55
C GLU A 248 8.95 -13.28 88.56
N GLN A 249 8.17 -12.30 88.09
CA GLN A 249 7.29 -11.50 88.96
C GLN A 249 6.23 -12.35 89.67
N ALA A 250 5.60 -13.30 88.98
CA ALA A 250 4.64 -14.20 89.62
C ALA A 250 5.31 -15.05 90.71
N SER A 251 6.50 -15.59 90.46
CA SER A 251 7.26 -16.37 91.45
C SER A 251 7.65 -15.53 92.66
N SER A 252 8.12 -14.31 92.47
CA SER A 252 8.48 -13.40 93.58
C SER A 252 7.25 -12.95 94.39
N LEU A 253 6.09 -12.77 93.74
CA LEU A 253 4.82 -12.54 94.43
C LEU A 253 4.38 -13.77 95.24
N GLU A 254 4.56 -14.97 94.71
CA GLU A 254 4.29 -16.22 95.42
C GLU A 254 5.20 -16.36 96.65
N GLU A 255 6.49 -16.07 96.52
CA GLU A 255 7.46 -16.07 97.62
C GLU A 255 7.13 -15.00 98.67
N THR A 256 6.75 -13.79 98.25
CA THR A 256 6.33 -12.72 99.15
C THR A 256 5.05 -13.10 99.90
N SER A 257 4.09 -13.69 99.21
CA SER A 257 2.85 -14.19 99.83
C SER A 257 3.15 -15.30 100.84
N ALA A 258 4.05 -16.23 100.52
CA ALA A 258 4.48 -17.28 101.43
C ALA A 258 5.20 -16.70 102.67
N ALA A 259 6.07 -15.71 102.49
CA ALA A 259 6.72 -15.00 103.58
C ALA A 259 5.71 -14.24 104.46
N LEU A 260 4.71 -13.58 103.86
CA LEU A 260 3.63 -12.92 104.60
C LEU A 260 2.78 -13.92 105.39
N ASP A 261 2.45 -15.07 104.82
CA ASP A 261 1.72 -16.13 105.53
C ASP A 261 2.56 -16.71 106.68
N GLN A 262 3.87 -16.88 106.46
CA GLN A 262 4.83 -17.28 107.49
C GLN A 262 4.93 -16.21 108.60
N MET A 263 4.94 -14.93 108.27
CA MET A 263 4.91 -13.85 109.28
C MET A 263 3.59 -13.81 110.05
N ALA A 264 2.46 -14.04 109.38
CA ALA A 264 1.14 -14.08 110.01
C ALA A 264 1.02 -15.28 110.98
N THR A 265 1.54 -16.44 110.61
CA THR A 265 1.62 -17.62 111.49
C THR A 265 2.55 -17.39 112.67
N MET A 266 3.72 -16.77 112.46
CA MET A 266 4.62 -16.34 113.54
C MET A 266 3.97 -15.34 114.50
N THR A 267 3.27 -14.32 113.99
CA THR A 267 2.54 -13.35 114.82
C THR A 267 1.42 -14.03 115.63
N LYS A 268 0.71 -14.99 115.04
CA LYS A 268 -0.25 -15.83 115.77
C LYS A 268 0.43 -16.65 116.86
N ALA A 269 1.59 -17.24 116.56
CA ALA A 269 2.38 -18.01 117.52
C ALA A 269 2.87 -17.14 118.70
N GLU A 270 3.39 -15.95 118.43
CA GLU A 270 3.80 -14.99 119.47
C GLU A 270 2.61 -14.53 120.33
N ARG A 271 1.45 -14.27 119.73
CA ARG A 271 0.22 -13.96 120.49
C ARG A 271 -0.19 -15.12 121.39
N LEU A 272 -0.12 -16.35 120.90
CA LEU A 272 -0.39 -17.55 121.71
C LEU A 272 0.64 -17.69 122.85
N GLN A 273 1.91 -17.38 122.59
CA GLN A 273 2.97 -17.40 123.59
C GLN A 273 2.76 -16.31 124.67
N CYS A 274 2.48 -15.07 124.27
CA CYS A 274 2.10 -13.98 125.19
C CYS A 274 0.88 -14.34 126.02
N ARG A 275 -0.15 -14.95 125.41
CA ARG A 275 -1.35 -15.40 126.13
C ARG A 275 -1.01 -16.47 127.17
N ARG A 276 -0.06 -17.36 126.85
CA ARG A 276 0.46 -18.39 127.76
C ARG A 276 1.29 -17.81 128.92
N VAL A 277 2.07 -16.75 128.66
CA VAL A 277 2.82 -16.00 129.69
C VAL A 277 1.87 -15.21 130.60
N ARG A 278 0.79 -14.65 130.06
CA ARG A 278 -0.21 -13.88 130.82
C ARG A 278 -1.15 -14.75 131.68
N SER A 279 -1.27 -16.04 131.38
CA SER A 279 -1.96 -17.04 132.21
C SER A 279 -1.05 -17.75 133.22
N GLY A 280 0.21 -17.32 133.32
CA GLY A 280 1.23 -17.89 134.23
C GLY A 280 1.54 -17.02 135.45
N VAL A 281 0.70 -16.04 135.78
CA VAL A 281 0.63 -15.33 137.07
C VAL A 281 -0.69 -15.71 137.73
#